data_AF-A0A5B8NTA4-F1
#
_entry.id   AF-A0A5B8NTA4-F1
#
_cell.length_a   1.000
_cell.length_b   1.000
_cell.length_c   1.000
_cell.angle_alpha   90.00
_cell.angle_beta   90.00
_cell.angle_gamma   90.00
#
_symmetry.space_group_name_H-M   'P 1'
#
loop_
_entity.id
_entity.type
_entity.pdbx_description
1 polymer ?
#
loop_
_entity_poly.entity_id
_entity_poly.type
_entity_poly.pdbx_seq_one_letter_code
_entity_poly.pdbx_strand_id
1 'polypeptide(L)'
;MRNREKYQFRCWRASFDLRANSTRILLDGLARYTGAMEVYEAGDEEIVNSFTFPVTIYVPQERNLTLMELGQLFHDFNFLTQPIKKNRAIALDRSNIYVGLTKKLGETDIIERNGGVEERAASLGKKSTALVAQQVFCALCVVRAKGLHFRRNLVRNIPLESQILLVKHF
;
A
#
# COMPACT_ATOMS: atom_id res chain seq x y z
N MET A 1 13.78 20.63 25.25
CA MET A 1 12.31 20.74 25.10
C MET A 1 11.95 20.33 23.68
N ARG A 2 11.14 19.28 23.51
CA ARG A 2 10.73 18.76 22.19
C ARG A 2 9.39 19.39 21.80
N ASN A 3 9.40 20.24 20.78
CA ASN A 3 8.19 20.80 20.16
C ASN A 3 7.38 19.66 19.55
N ARG A 4 6.20 19.37 20.13
CA ARG A 4 5.21 18.47 19.54
C ARG A 4 4.28 19.32 18.69
N GLU A 5 4.50 19.33 17.38
CA GLU A 5 3.56 19.89 16.42
C GLU A 5 2.23 19.12 16.51
N LYS A 6 1.15 19.86 16.77
CA LYS A 6 -0.21 19.32 16.84
C LYS A 6 -0.75 19.20 15.41
N TYR A 7 -0.60 18.02 14.80
CA TYR A 7 -1.29 17.69 13.56
C TYR A 7 -2.76 17.38 13.88
N GLN A 8 -3.67 18.28 13.51
CA GLN A 8 -5.10 18.08 13.67
C GLN A 8 -5.64 17.40 12.39
N PHE A 9 -5.90 16.10 12.47
CA PHE A 9 -6.54 15.36 11.38
C PHE A 9 -8.04 15.72 11.35
N ARG A 10 -8.49 16.38 10.29
CA ARG A 10 -9.91 16.57 10.00
C ARG A 10 -10.23 15.91 8.66
N CYS A 11 -11.27 15.08 8.65
CA CYS A 11 -11.84 14.53 7.43
C CYS A 11 -12.68 15.63 6.77
N TRP A 12 -12.25 16.12 5.61
CA TRP A 12 -12.97 17.14 4.87
C TRP A 12 -13.63 16.51 3.65
N ARG A 13 -14.92 16.80 3.47
CA ARG A 13 -15.64 16.51 2.23
C ARG A 13 -15.10 17.45 1.15
N ALA A 14 -14.58 16.91 0.06
CA ALA A 14 -14.04 17.72 -1.02
C ALA A 14 -15.19 18.38 -1.79
N SER A 15 -15.54 19.61 -1.44
CA SER A 15 -16.33 20.48 -2.31
C SER A 15 -15.36 21.13 -3.30
N PHE A 16 -15.53 20.85 -4.59
CA PHE A 16 -14.70 21.40 -5.66
C PHE A 16 -14.96 22.91 -5.80
N ASP A 17 -14.09 23.73 -5.20
CA ASP A 17 -14.09 25.18 -5.39
C ASP A 17 -13.14 25.52 -6.55
N LEU A 18 -13.73 25.78 -7.73
CA LEU A 18 -13.00 26.13 -8.97
C LEU A 18 -12.80 27.65 -9.12
N ARG A 19 -13.04 28.45 -8.07
CA ARG A 19 -12.87 29.91 -8.16
C ARG A 19 -11.38 30.27 -8.22
N ALA A 20 -11.01 31.12 -9.18
CA ALA A 20 -9.65 31.61 -9.41
C ALA A 20 -8.98 32.33 -8.21
N ASN A 21 -9.73 32.61 -7.14
CA ASN A 21 -9.27 33.37 -5.98
C ASN A 21 -8.80 32.51 -4.80
N SER A 22 -8.92 31.17 -4.87
CA SER A 22 -8.37 30.28 -3.84
C SER A 22 -7.04 29.70 -4.30
N THR A 23 -5.93 30.30 -3.90
CA THR A 23 -4.57 29.80 -4.20
C THR A 23 -4.22 28.62 -3.28
N ARG A 24 -4.91 27.49 -3.44
CA ARG A 24 -4.53 26.22 -2.81
C ARG A 24 -3.70 25.43 -3.81
N ILE A 25 -2.48 25.08 -3.43
CA ILE A 25 -1.57 24.30 -4.27
C ILE A 25 -1.60 22.85 -3.78
N LEU A 26 -1.90 21.92 -4.68
CA LEU A 26 -1.79 20.50 -4.41
C LEU A 26 -0.32 20.08 -4.49
N LEU A 27 0.28 19.70 -3.36
CA LEU A 27 1.69 19.30 -3.28
C LEU A 27 1.92 17.80 -3.43
N ASP A 28 0.95 16.97 -3.07
CA ASP A 28 1.01 15.51 -3.17
C ASP A 28 -0.40 14.95 -3.40
N GLY A 29 -0.49 13.75 -3.97
CA GLY A 29 -1.75 13.06 -4.24
C GLY A 29 -2.35 13.40 -5.60
N LEU A 30 -1.57 13.96 -6.53
CA LEU A 30 -2.03 14.30 -7.88
C LEU A 30 -2.70 13.09 -8.56
N ALA A 31 -2.09 11.91 -8.50
CA ALA A 31 -2.66 10.69 -9.09
C ALA A 31 -4.03 10.30 -8.51
N ARG A 32 -4.25 10.54 -7.21
CA ARG A 32 -5.54 10.27 -6.55
C ARG A 32 -6.60 11.28 -6.98
N TYR A 33 -6.18 12.55 -7.06
CA TYR A 33 -7.05 13.63 -7.53
C TYR A 33 -7.44 13.44 -8.99
N THR A 34 -6.48 13.17 -9.88
CA THR A 34 -6.75 12.93 -11.30
C THR A 34 -7.63 11.71 -11.51
N GLY A 35 -7.40 10.62 -10.78
CA GLY A 35 -8.26 9.44 -10.87
C GLY A 35 -9.71 9.71 -10.48
N ALA A 36 -9.97 10.55 -9.47
CA ALA A 36 -11.35 10.95 -9.16
C ALA A 36 -11.94 11.91 -10.19
N MET A 37 -11.12 12.79 -10.78
CA MET A 37 -11.56 13.65 -11.89
C MET A 37 -11.94 12.83 -13.12
N GLU A 38 -11.19 11.76 -13.45
CA GLU A 38 -11.54 10.86 -14.55
C GLU A 38 -12.89 10.16 -14.32
N VAL A 39 -13.16 9.72 -13.09
CA VAL A 39 -14.48 9.14 -12.72
C VAL A 39 -15.59 10.17 -12.81
N TYR A 40 -15.32 11.42 -12.42
CA TYR A 40 -16.26 12.53 -12.57
C TYR A 40 -16.57 12.85 -14.02
N GLU A 41 -15.55 12.92 -14.87
CA GLU A 41 -15.70 13.15 -16.31
C GLU A 41 -16.41 12.00 -17.02
N ALA A 42 -16.31 10.78 -16.50
CA ALA A 42 -17.05 9.61 -16.99
C ALA A 42 -18.56 9.64 -16.66
N GLY A 43 -19.02 10.61 -15.86
CA GLY A 43 -20.44 10.82 -15.56
C GLY A 43 -21.02 9.94 -14.45
N ASP A 44 -20.17 9.27 -13.66
CA ASP A 44 -20.60 8.43 -12.54
C ASP A 44 -20.70 9.26 -11.24
N GLU A 45 -21.70 10.15 -11.18
CA GLU A 45 -21.88 11.10 -10.09
C GLU A 45 -22.08 10.43 -8.71
N GLU A 46 -22.65 9.22 -8.67
CA GLU A 46 -22.86 8.48 -7.42
C GLU A 46 -21.52 8.04 -6.82
N ILE A 47 -20.61 7.54 -7.65
CA ILE A 47 -19.26 7.17 -7.22
C ILE A 47 -18.46 8.42 -6.84
N VAL A 48 -18.56 9.51 -7.60
CA VAL A 48 -17.85 10.76 -7.28
C VAL A 48 -18.19 11.25 -5.88
N ASN A 49 -19.48 11.25 -5.54
CA ASN A 49 -19.98 11.70 -4.24
C ASN A 49 -19.58 10.78 -3.08
N SER A 50 -19.06 9.59 -3.38
CA SER A 50 -18.54 8.64 -2.39
C SER A 50 -17.07 8.87 -2.02
N PHE A 51 -16.29 9.55 -2.87
CA PHE A 51 -14.88 9.78 -2.59
C PHE A 51 -14.67 10.77 -1.46
N THR A 52 -13.89 10.35 -0.46
CA THR A 52 -13.40 11.22 0.60
C THR A 52 -11.89 11.12 0.65
N PHE A 53 -11.22 12.26 0.46
CA PHE A 53 -9.77 12.34 0.52
C PHE A 53 -9.32 12.81 1.89
N PRO A 54 -8.53 12.03 2.63
CA PRO A 54 -7.80 12.57 3.77
C PRO A 54 -6.77 13.57 3.24
N VAL A 55 -6.95 14.85 3.58
CA VAL A 55 -6.06 15.94 3.19
C VAL A 55 -5.35 16.51 4.41
N THR A 56 -4.06 16.77 4.26
CA THR A 56 -3.29 17.54 5.23
C THR A 56 -3.09 18.93 4.64
N ILE A 57 -3.56 19.95 5.36
CA ILE A 57 -3.40 21.35 4.94
C ILE A 57 -2.21 21.92 5.69
N TYR A 58 -1.19 22.33 4.94
CA TYR A 58 -0.09 23.12 5.47
C TYR A 58 -0.42 24.61 5.29
N VAL A 59 -0.39 25.35 6.39
CA VAL A 59 -0.59 26.81 6.40
C VAL A 59 0.68 27.45 6.95
N PRO A 60 1.51 28.10 6.13
CA PRO A 60 2.71 28.75 6.63
C PRO A 60 2.34 29.93 7.53
N GLN A 61 3.02 30.07 8.68
CA GLN A 61 2.66 31.06 9.70
C GLN A 61 3.24 32.46 9.41
N GLU A 62 4.42 32.53 8.82
CA GLU A 62 5.18 33.78 8.72
C GLU A 62 5.02 34.46 7.36
N ARG A 63 5.13 33.69 6.26
CA ARG A 63 5.03 34.20 4.89
C ARG A 63 4.56 33.14 3.92
N ASN A 64 4.14 33.59 2.74
CA ASN A 64 3.93 32.69 1.62
C ASN A 64 5.23 31.99 1.24
N LEU A 65 5.11 30.72 0.86
CA LEU A 65 6.22 29.95 0.33
C LEU A 65 6.59 30.46 -1.07
N THR A 66 7.88 30.54 -1.34
CA THR A 66 8.40 30.79 -2.68
C THR A 66 8.20 29.56 -3.56
N LEU A 67 8.22 29.73 -4.88
CA LEU A 67 8.15 28.62 -5.83
C LEU A 67 9.25 27.58 -5.61
N MET A 68 10.45 28.04 -5.24
CA MET A 68 11.58 27.16 -4.93
C MET A 68 11.31 26.29 -3.69
N GLU A 69 10.74 26.86 -2.64
CA GLU A 69 10.38 26.11 -1.43
C GLU A 69 9.23 25.13 -1.67
N LEU A 70 8.23 25.53 -2.47
CA LEU A 70 7.16 24.63 -2.91
C LEU A 70 7.71 23.46 -3.72
N GLY A 71 8.67 23.73 -4.62
CA GLY A 71 9.36 22.70 -5.41
C GLY A 71 10.16 21.74 -4.53
N GLN A 72 10.84 22.25 -3.51
CA GLN A 72 11.56 21.40 -2.55
C GLN A 72 10.60 20.52 -1.75
N LEU A 73 9.50 21.08 -1.24
CA LEU A 73 8.47 20.30 -0.54
C LEU A 73 7.89 19.20 -1.44
N PHE A 74 7.56 19.52 -2.69
CA PHE A 74 7.11 18.53 -3.67
C PHE A 74 8.15 17.41 -3.85
N HIS A 75 9.42 17.79 -4.00
CA HIS A 75 10.51 16.82 -4.14
C HIS A 75 10.62 15.90 -2.92
N ASP A 76 10.59 16.47 -1.72
CA ASP A 76 10.74 15.73 -0.47
C ASP A 76 9.58 14.74 -0.24
N PHE A 77 8.34 15.14 -0.56
CA PHE A 77 7.18 14.26 -0.42
C PHE A 77 7.14 13.13 -1.45
N ASN A 78 7.58 13.37 -2.68
CA ASN A 78 7.41 12.42 -3.78
C ASN A 78 8.66 11.56 -4.06
N PHE A 79 9.87 12.07 -3.79
CA PHE A 79 11.11 11.41 -4.19
C PHE A 79 11.93 10.86 -3.03
N LEU A 80 11.85 11.47 -1.83
CA LEU A 80 12.53 10.92 -0.66
C LEU A 80 11.78 9.75 0.01
N THR A 81 10.64 9.35 -0.55
CA THR A 81 9.91 8.17 -0.07
C THR A 81 10.73 6.91 -0.29
N GLN A 82 11.06 6.21 0.80
CA GLN A 82 11.69 4.91 0.70
C GLN A 82 10.65 3.86 0.25
N PRO A 83 10.86 3.16 -0.88
CA PRO A 83 9.95 2.13 -1.32
C PRO A 83 9.88 1.03 -0.25
N ILE A 84 8.65 0.72 0.18
CA ILE A 84 8.42 -0.36 1.14
C ILE A 84 8.73 -1.69 0.43
N LYS A 85 9.62 -2.50 1.02
CA LYS A 85 9.90 -3.85 0.51
C LYS A 85 8.60 -4.67 0.46
N LYS A 86 8.45 -5.48 -0.60
CA LYS A 86 7.22 -6.25 -0.89
C LYS A 86 6.69 -7.07 0.29
N ASN A 87 7.56 -7.74 1.04
CA ASN A 87 7.22 -8.47 2.26
C ASN A 87 6.57 -7.58 3.33
N ARG A 88 7.12 -6.38 3.57
CA ARG A 88 6.54 -5.41 4.52
C ARG A 88 5.21 -4.85 4.02
N ALA A 89 5.10 -4.59 2.71
CA ALA A 89 3.85 -4.12 2.11
C ALA A 89 2.74 -5.16 2.30
N ILE A 90 3.00 -6.43 2.02
CA ILE A 90 2.05 -7.54 2.21
C ILE A 90 1.65 -7.68 3.67
N ALA A 91 2.60 -7.63 4.61
CA ALA A 91 2.28 -7.75 6.03
C ALA A 91 1.34 -6.64 6.53
N LEU A 92 1.55 -5.40 6.06
CA LEU A 92 0.78 -4.23 6.47
C LEU A 92 -0.53 -4.03 5.69
N ASP A 93 -0.67 -4.65 4.52
CA ASP A 93 -1.88 -4.53 3.70
C ASP A 93 -3.07 -5.20 4.41
N ARG A 94 -4.16 -4.43 4.52
CA ARG A 94 -5.45 -4.88 5.06
C ARG A 94 -6.57 -4.83 4.02
N SER A 95 -6.31 -4.21 2.87
CA SER A 95 -7.29 -4.01 1.80
C SER A 95 -7.30 -5.17 0.81
N ASN A 96 -6.15 -5.84 0.64
CA ASN A 96 -6.03 -6.91 -0.33
C ASN A 96 -6.66 -8.21 0.18
N ILE A 97 -7.71 -8.67 -0.52
CA ILE A 97 -8.45 -9.89 -0.20
C ILE A 97 -7.56 -11.13 -0.07
N TYR A 98 -6.49 -11.24 -0.87
CA TYR A 98 -5.59 -12.38 -0.83
C TYR A 98 -4.68 -12.34 0.40
N VAL A 99 -4.28 -11.15 0.83
CA VAL A 99 -3.54 -10.97 2.09
C VAL A 99 -4.45 -11.32 3.27
N GLY A 100 -5.70 -10.86 3.26
CA GLY A 100 -6.69 -11.20 4.28
C GLY A 100 -6.95 -12.72 4.37
N LEU A 101 -7.13 -13.39 3.21
CA LEU A 101 -7.26 -14.84 3.15
C LEU A 101 -6.01 -15.56 3.69
N THR A 102 -4.82 -15.09 3.32
CA THR A 102 -3.54 -15.67 3.76
C THR A 102 -3.39 -15.58 5.28
N LYS A 103 -3.76 -14.45 5.88
CA LYS A 103 -3.75 -14.26 7.35
C LYS A 103 -4.70 -15.24 8.03
N LYS A 104 -5.96 -15.32 7.57
CA LYS A 104 -6.95 -16.27 8.11
C LYS A 104 -6.52 -17.73 7.97
N LEU A 105 -5.89 -18.11 6.86
CA LEU A 105 -5.37 -19.46 6.70
C LEU A 105 -4.18 -19.73 7.63
N GLY A 106 -3.31 -18.74 7.84
CA GLY A 106 -2.19 -18.82 8.76
C GLY A 106 -2.62 -19.03 10.22
N GLU A 107 -3.78 -18.52 10.60
CA GLU A 107 -4.41 -18.68 11.92
C GLU A 107 -5.09 -20.06 12.11
N THR A 108 -5.07 -20.94 11.11
CA THR A 108 -5.62 -22.29 11.29
C THR A 108 -4.72 -23.16 12.17
N ASP A 109 -5.33 -23.97 13.04
CA ASP A 109 -4.63 -24.90 13.95
C ASP A 109 -3.50 -25.69 13.29
N ILE A 110 -3.70 -26.12 12.04
CA ILE A 110 -2.71 -26.91 11.31
C ILE A 110 -1.45 -26.09 11.05
N ILE A 111 -1.58 -24.84 10.59
CA ILE A 111 -0.42 -24.01 10.26
C ILE A 111 0.25 -23.51 11.54
N GLU A 112 -0.54 -23.10 12.53
CA GLU A 112 -0.02 -22.60 13.80
C GLU A 112 0.78 -23.67 14.54
N ARG A 113 0.27 -24.90 14.66
CA ARG A 113 0.96 -26.03 15.32
C ARG A 113 2.21 -26.50 14.60
N ASN A 114 2.33 -26.24 13.30
CA ASN A 114 3.49 -26.62 12.48
C ASN A 114 4.52 -25.49 12.30
N GLY A 115 4.47 -24.45 13.15
CA GLY A 115 5.47 -23.38 13.19
C GLY A 115 4.94 -22.02 12.76
N GLY A 116 3.73 -21.94 12.19
CA GLY A 116 3.09 -20.68 11.84
C GLY A 116 3.63 -20.01 10.57
N VAL A 117 3.25 -18.74 10.40
CA VAL A 117 3.61 -17.93 9.23
C VAL A 117 4.53 -16.78 9.64
N GLU A 118 5.65 -16.64 8.94
CA GLU A 118 6.57 -15.51 9.14
C GLU A 118 6.15 -14.32 8.27
N GLU A 119 5.63 -13.26 8.89
CA GLU A 119 4.98 -12.13 8.18
C GLU A 119 5.97 -11.25 7.40
N ARG A 120 7.15 -11.01 7.97
CA ARG A 120 8.06 -9.96 7.46
C ARG A 120 9.28 -10.51 6.75
N ALA A 121 9.42 -11.82 6.63
CA ALA A 121 10.50 -12.43 5.86
C ALA A 121 10.13 -12.58 4.38
N ALA A 122 11.13 -12.46 3.51
CA ALA A 122 10.97 -12.79 2.09
C ALA A 122 11.08 -14.31 1.85
N SER A 123 11.84 -15.00 2.71
CA SER A 123 12.07 -16.44 2.70
C SER A 123 12.41 -16.93 4.12
N LEU A 124 12.32 -18.24 4.34
CA LEU A 124 12.68 -18.85 5.62
C LEU A 124 14.20 -19.04 5.70
N GLY A 125 14.79 -18.66 6.82
CA GLY A 125 16.19 -18.96 7.12
C GLY A 125 16.38 -20.39 7.63
N LYS A 126 17.61 -20.89 7.61
CA LYS A 126 17.96 -22.25 8.11
C LYS A 126 17.58 -22.51 9.58
N LYS A 127 17.45 -21.44 10.38
CA LYS A 127 17.07 -21.49 11.80
C LYS A 127 15.59 -21.13 12.04
N SER A 128 14.84 -20.88 10.97
CA SER A 128 13.43 -20.50 11.09
C SER A 128 12.61 -21.70 11.53
N THR A 129 11.80 -21.52 12.57
CA THR A 129 10.81 -22.50 13.01
C THR A 129 9.48 -22.33 12.29
N ALA A 130 9.30 -21.22 11.56
CA ALA A 130 8.08 -20.97 10.79
C ALA A 130 7.94 -21.92 9.60
N LEU A 131 6.69 -22.31 9.31
CA LEU A 131 6.34 -23.22 8.23
C LEU A 131 6.49 -22.55 6.86
N VAL A 132 6.10 -21.28 6.75
CA VAL A 132 6.10 -20.53 5.48
C VAL A 132 6.23 -19.03 5.71
N ALA A 133 6.91 -18.33 4.79
CA ALA A 133 6.91 -16.88 4.77
C ALA A 133 5.61 -16.34 4.14
N GLN A 134 5.01 -15.30 4.73
CA GLN A 134 3.72 -14.75 4.30
C GLN A 134 3.72 -14.30 2.83
N GLN A 135 4.84 -13.77 2.34
CA GLN A 135 4.96 -13.40 0.93
C GLN A 135 4.77 -14.60 -0.01
N VAL A 136 5.36 -15.75 0.33
CA VAL A 136 5.25 -16.99 -0.46
C VAL A 136 3.84 -17.56 -0.33
N PHE A 137 3.30 -17.56 0.89
CA PHE A 137 1.97 -18.10 1.14
C PHE A 137 0.87 -17.28 0.43
N CYS A 138 0.99 -15.96 0.43
CA CYS A 138 0.09 -15.09 -0.32
C CYS A 138 0.17 -15.32 -1.82
N ALA A 139 1.36 -15.56 -2.37
CA ALA A 139 1.52 -15.90 -3.78
C ALA A 139 0.81 -17.23 -4.12
N LEU A 140 0.89 -18.23 -3.25
CA LEU A 140 0.17 -19.50 -3.41
C LEU A 140 -1.35 -19.29 -3.39
N CYS A 141 -1.87 -18.48 -2.47
CA CYS A 141 -3.30 -18.17 -2.40
C CYS A 141 -3.80 -17.49 -3.68
N VAL A 142 -3.04 -16.52 -4.22
CA VAL A 142 -3.36 -15.86 -5.50
C VAL A 142 -3.38 -16.85 -6.65
N VAL A 143 -2.36 -17.71 -6.76
CA VAL A 143 -2.28 -18.70 -7.84
C VAL A 143 -3.43 -19.71 -7.75
N ARG A 144 -3.81 -20.12 -6.54
CA ARG A 144 -4.92 -21.07 -6.35
C ARG A 144 -6.27 -20.44 -6.70
N ALA A 145 -6.49 -19.20 -6.32
CA ALA A 145 -7.74 -18.48 -6.57
C ALA A 145 -7.90 -18.05 -8.04
N LYS A 146 -6.83 -17.64 -8.72
CA LYS A 146 -6.87 -17.18 -10.13
C LYS A 146 -6.66 -18.30 -11.16
N GLY A 147 -6.30 -19.50 -10.72
CA GLY A 147 -6.01 -20.63 -11.59
C GLY A 147 -4.58 -20.65 -12.18
N LEU A 148 -4.20 -21.81 -12.73
CA LEU A 148 -2.84 -22.12 -13.21
C LEU A 148 -2.36 -21.23 -14.37
N HIS A 149 -3.25 -20.59 -15.12
CA HIS A 149 -2.88 -19.69 -16.22
C HIS A 149 -2.16 -18.41 -15.74
N PHE A 150 -2.38 -17.99 -14.50
CA PHE A 150 -1.67 -16.84 -13.90
C PHE A 150 -0.21 -17.16 -13.53
N ARG A 151 0.14 -18.45 -13.41
CA ARG A 151 1.46 -18.93 -12.96
C ARG A 151 2.59 -18.56 -13.94
N ARG A 152 2.30 -18.48 -15.24
CA ARG A 152 3.31 -18.17 -16.29
C ARG A 152 3.91 -16.77 -16.18
N ASN A 153 3.20 -15.81 -15.59
CA ASN A 153 3.69 -14.43 -15.42
C ASN A 153 4.34 -14.18 -14.06
N LEU A 154 4.03 -14.97 -13.03
CA LEU A 154 4.63 -14.80 -11.69
C LEU A 154 6.05 -15.38 -11.60
N VAL A 155 6.32 -16.50 -12.29
CA VAL A 155 7.60 -17.22 -12.26
C VAL A 155 8.72 -16.46 -12.99
N ARG A 156 8.39 -15.54 -13.89
CA ARG A 156 9.40 -14.73 -14.62
C ARG A 156 10.12 -13.69 -13.74
N ASN A 157 9.56 -13.33 -12.58
CA ASN A 157 10.08 -12.26 -11.71
C ASN A 157 10.59 -12.75 -10.34
N ILE A 158 10.71 -14.07 -10.15
CA ILE A 158 11.34 -14.66 -8.95
C ILE A 158 12.63 -15.32 -9.45
N PRO A 159 13.82 -14.89 -8.99
CA PRO A 159 15.07 -15.54 -9.37
C PRO A 159 14.99 -17.05 -9.06
N LEU A 160 15.38 -17.85 -10.05
CA LEU A 160 15.25 -19.31 -10.11
C LEU A 160 15.92 -20.07 -8.94
N GLU A 161 16.72 -19.40 -8.12
CA GLU A 161 17.40 -19.99 -6.96
C GLU A 161 16.47 -20.32 -5.78
N SER A 162 15.19 -19.92 -5.83
CA SER A 162 14.21 -20.22 -4.77
C SER A 162 13.30 -21.43 -5.06
N GLN A 163 13.58 -22.21 -6.11
CA GLN A 163 12.89 -23.50 -6.31
C GLN A 163 13.43 -24.55 -5.33
N ILE A 164 12.97 -24.50 -4.08
CA ILE A 164 13.16 -25.59 -3.14
C ILE A 164 11.80 -26.20 -2.82
N LEU A 165 11.57 -27.35 -3.45
CA LEU A 165 11.03 -28.58 -2.87
C LEU A 165 10.07 -28.42 -1.68
N LEU A 166 8.79 -28.73 -1.92
CA LEU A 166 7.96 -29.45 -0.95
C LEU A 166 6.94 -30.31 -1.73
N VAL A 167 7.46 -31.32 -2.42
CA VAL A 167 6.82 -32.63 -2.49
C VAL A 167 7.67 -33.52 -1.61
N LYS A 168 7.24 -33.71 -0.37
CA LYS A 168 7.57 -34.91 0.38
C LYS A 168 6.25 -35.47 0.85
N HIS A 169 5.84 -36.55 0.18
CA HIS A 169 4.86 -37.48 0.70
C HIS A 169 5.28 -37.89 2.11
N PHE A 170 4.40 -37.64 3.07
CA PHE A 170 4.01 -38.62 4.08
C PHE A 170 2.50 -38.50 4.23
#